data_AF-A0A176U7R0-F1
#
_entry.id   AF-A0A176U7R0-F1
#
_cell.length_a   1.000
_cell.length_b   1.000
_cell.length_c   1.000
_cell.angle_alpha   90.00
_cell.angle_beta   90.00
_cell.angle_gamma   90.00
#
_symmetry.space_group_name_H-M   'P 1'
#
loop_
_entity.id
_entity.type
_entity.pdbx_description
1 polymer ?
#
loop_
_entity_poly.entity_id
_entity_poly.type
_entity_poly.pdbx_seq_one_letter_code
_entity_poly.pdbx_strand_id
1 'polypeptide(L)'
;MVRSRKGIEMLINLINISYAAMKLLPYVDDKFAGYRNKSVQDFRFALSEGIRSQVVFATFVEKVENQIKSTSVINALKQAFSQNMSHL
;
A
#
# COMPACT_ATOMS: atom_id res chain seq x y z
N MET A 1 27.60 3.06 18.21
CA MET A 1 26.59 1.97 18.22
C MET A 1 27.06 0.88 17.25
N VAL A 2 27.65 -0.21 17.74
CA VAL A 2 28.14 -1.32 16.89
C VAL A 2 26.97 -2.26 16.62
N ARG A 3 26.59 -2.48 15.35
CA ARG A 3 25.56 -3.45 14.97
C ARG A 3 26.17 -4.85 14.94
N SER A 4 25.45 -5.85 15.44
CA SER A 4 25.91 -7.25 15.39
C SER A 4 25.97 -7.74 13.94
N ARG A 5 26.91 -8.66 13.65
CA ARG A 5 27.02 -9.31 12.33
C ARG A 5 25.68 -9.90 11.87
N LYS A 6 24.98 -10.58 12.77
CA LYS A 6 23.64 -11.14 12.53
C LYS A 6 22.62 -10.07 12.17
N GLY A 7 22.64 -8.91 12.84
CA GLY A 7 21.75 -7.79 12.52
C GLY A 7 22.00 -7.19 11.14
N ILE A 8 23.27 -7.11 10.73
CA ILE A 8 23.64 -6.64 9.38
C ILE A 8 23.15 -7.63 8.32
N GLU A 9 23.36 -8.92 8.54
CA GLU A 9 22.92 -9.99 7.62
C GLU A 9 21.40 -9.99 7.45
N MET A 10 20.64 -9.90 8.54
CA MET A 10 19.18 -9.81 8.50
C MET A 10 18.71 -8.58 7.69
N LEU A 11 19.35 -7.43 7.88
CA LEU A 11 19.00 -6.22 7.15
C LEU A 11 19.24 -6.38 5.64
N ILE A 12 20.37 -6.96 5.25
CA ILE A 12 20.70 -7.23 3.84
C ILE A 12 19.67 -8.19 3.24
N ASN A 13 19.34 -9.28 3.94
CA ASN A 13 18.36 -10.25 3.48
C ASN A 13 16.97 -9.61 3.29
N LEU A 14 16.54 -8.77 4.24
CA LEU A 14 15.27 -8.06 4.15
C LEU A 14 15.23 -7.11 2.94
N ILE A 15 16.31 -6.36 2.70
CA ILE A 15 16.41 -5.45 1.55
C ILE A 15 16.32 -6.25 0.24
N ASN A 16 17.03 -7.37 0.15
CA ASN A 16 17.03 -8.21 -1.05
C ASN A 16 15.66 -8.81 -1.35
N ILE A 17 14.99 -9.38 -0.34
CA ILE A 17 13.64 -9.94 -0.49
C ILE A 17 12.65 -8.83 -0.87
N SER A 18 12.72 -7.67 -0.22
CA SER A 18 11.84 -6.53 -0.54
C SER A 18 12.02 -6.06 -1.97
N TYR A 19 13.26 -5.97 -2.44
CA TYR A 19 13.56 -5.58 -3.82
C TYR A 19 13.09 -6.62 -4.84
N ALA A 20 13.29 -7.91 -4.55
CA ALA A 20 12.80 -9.01 -5.39
C ALA A 20 11.27 -8.99 -5.49
N ALA A 21 10.58 -8.81 -4.37
CA ALA A 21 9.12 -8.68 -4.34
C ALA A 21 8.64 -7.49 -5.19
N MET A 22 9.28 -6.32 -5.08
CA MET A 22 8.93 -5.16 -5.91
C MET A 22 9.11 -5.40 -7.41
N LYS A 23 10.07 -6.22 -7.83
CA LYS A 23 10.24 -6.59 -9.24
C LYS A 23 9.21 -7.59 -9.74
N LEU A 24 8.82 -8.54 -8.90
CA LEU A 24 7.89 -9.61 -9.27
C LEU A 24 6.44 -9.15 -9.23
N LEU A 25 6.10 -8.26 -8.31
CA LEU A 25 4.71 -7.85 -8.07
C LEU A 25 3.97 -7.34 -9.33
N PRO A 26 4.59 -6.55 -10.24
CA PRO A 26 3.99 -6.17 -11.53
C PRO A 26 3.61 -7.33 -12.46
N TYR A 27 4.19 -8.51 -12.27
CA TYR A 27 3.93 -9.70 -13.07
C TYR A 27 2.92 -10.65 -12.42
N VAL A 28 2.69 -10.51 -11.11
CA VAL A 28 1.77 -11.36 -10.34
C VAL A 28 0.35 -10.77 -10.28
N ASP A 29 0.24 -9.45 -10.23
CA ASP A 29 -1.06 -8.75 -10.13
C ASP A 29 -1.21 -7.75 -11.29
N ASP A 30 -2.28 -7.92 -12.07
CA ASP A 30 -2.57 -7.11 -13.25
C ASP A 30 -2.82 -5.64 -12.91
N LYS A 31 -3.20 -5.31 -11.66
CA LYS A 31 -3.27 -3.92 -11.18
C LYS A 31 -1.94 -3.17 -11.33
N PHE A 32 -0.83 -3.91 -11.31
CA PHE A 32 0.51 -3.36 -11.42
C PHE A 32 1.17 -3.65 -12.78
N ALA A 33 0.45 -4.24 -13.74
CA ALA A 33 1.01 -4.60 -15.06
C ALA A 33 1.67 -3.41 -15.79
N GLY A 34 1.15 -2.20 -15.59
CA GLY A 34 1.72 -0.96 -16.14
C GLY A 34 3.12 -0.59 -15.62
N TYR A 35 3.63 -1.31 -14.61
CA TYR A 35 4.96 -1.10 -14.03
C TYR A 35 5.99 -2.16 -14.45
N ARG A 36 5.62 -3.17 -15.25
CA ARG A 36 6.53 -4.26 -15.70
C ARG A 36 7.81 -3.75 -16.38
N ASN A 37 7.70 -2.66 -17.14
CA ASN A 37 8.80 -2.03 -17.88
C ASN A 37 9.28 -0.70 -17.26
N LYS A 38 8.81 -0.37 -16.04
CA LYS A 38 9.20 0.87 -15.34
C LYS A 38 10.34 0.62 -14.36
N SER A 39 10.93 1.70 -13.87
CA SER A 39 11.91 1.60 -12.79
C SER A 39 11.26 1.06 -11.51
N VAL A 40 12.01 0.23 -10.77
CA VAL A 40 11.61 -0.24 -9.44
C VAL A 40 11.39 0.95 -8.48
N GLN A 41 12.11 2.06 -8.69
CA GLN A 41 11.94 3.26 -7.87
C GLN A 41 10.59 3.94 -8.14
N ASP A 42 10.18 4.04 -9.40
CA ASP A 42 8.87 4.60 -9.77
C ASP A 42 7.74 3.74 -9.21
N PHE A 43 7.88 2.41 -9.32
CA PHE A 43 6.92 1.48 -8.75
C PHE A 43 6.86 1.61 -7.23
N ARG A 44 8.00 1.68 -6.55
CA ARG A 44 8.06 1.91 -5.10
C ARG A 44 7.39 3.22 -4.71
N PHE A 45 7.59 4.30 -5.46
CA PHE A 45 6.97 5.58 -5.20
C PHE A 45 5.44 5.50 -5.33
N ALA A 46 4.95 4.97 -6.44
CA ALA A 46 3.52 4.79 -6.66
C ALA A 46 2.86 3.88 -5.61
N LEU A 47 3.52 2.77 -5.27
CA LEU A 47 3.07 1.87 -4.21
C LEU A 47 3.03 2.57 -2.84
N SER A 48 4.04 3.41 -2.55
CA SER A 48 4.08 4.17 -1.30
C SER A 48 2.96 5.22 -1.22
N GLU A 49 2.65 5.89 -2.33
CA GLU A 49 1.50 6.81 -2.42
C GLU A 49 0.18 6.06 -2.21
N GLY A 50 0.01 4.90 -2.84
CA GLY A 50 -1.16 4.05 -2.65
C GLY A 50 -1.36 3.63 -1.19
N ILE A 51 -0.29 3.18 -0.52
CA ILE A 51 -0.33 2.82 0.91
C ILE A 51 -0.67 4.04 1.77
N ARG A 52 -0.02 5.19 1.53
CA ARG A 52 -0.31 6.44 2.27
C ARG A 52 -1.78 6.83 2.13
N SER A 53 -2.32 6.78 0.92
CA SER A 53 -3.73 7.08 0.66
C SER A 53 -4.66 6.14 1.43
N GLN A 54 -4.39 4.83 1.43
CA GLN A 54 -5.17 3.85 2.17
C GLN A 54 -5.09 4.05 3.69
N VAL A 55 -3.92 4.37 4.23
CA VAL A 55 -3.74 4.63 5.68
C VAL A 55 -4.49 5.90 6.08
N VAL A 56 -4.34 6.99 5.33
CA VAL A 56 -5.09 8.25 5.57
C VAL A 56 -6.59 8.00 5.53
N PHE A 57 -7.04 7.21 4.57
CA PHE A 57 -8.44 6.84 4.43
C PHE A 57 -8.94 6.00 5.61
N ALA A 58 -8.20 4.96 6.02
CA ALA A 58 -8.55 4.12 7.15
C ALA A 58 -8.64 4.95 8.45
N THR A 59 -7.67 5.84 8.69
CA THR A 59 -7.70 6.77 9.82
C THR A 59 -8.90 7.73 9.74
N PHE A 60 -9.28 8.19 8.54
CA PHE A 60 -10.46 9.03 8.38
C PHE A 60 -11.75 8.28 8.71
N VAL A 61 -11.94 7.07 8.16
CA VAL A 61 -13.10 6.22 8.46
C VAL A 61 -13.20 5.96 9.96
N GLU A 62 -12.10 5.58 10.60
CA GLU A 62 -12.03 5.36 12.05
C GLU A 62 -12.45 6.61 12.85
N LYS A 63 -11.97 7.80 12.45
CA LYS A 63 -12.37 9.05 13.09
C LYS A 63 -13.86 9.35 12.90
N VAL A 64 -14.41 9.13 11.71
CA VAL A 64 -15.85 9.33 11.47
C VAL A 64 -16.68 8.36 12.31
N GLU A 65 -16.27 7.10 12.38
CA GLU A 65 -16.93 6.05 13.19
C GLU A 65 -16.93 6.39 14.67
N ASN A 66 -15.77 6.76 15.23
CA ASN A 66 -15.61 6.89 16.66
C ASN A 66 -15.93 8.29 17.22
N GLN A 67 -15.67 9.35 16.44
CA GLN A 67 -15.81 10.74 16.92
C GLN A 67 -17.11 11.39 16.47
N ILE A 68 -17.50 11.19 15.21
CA ILE A 68 -18.70 11.82 14.63
C ILE A 68 -19.93 10.92 14.84
N LYS A 69 -19.76 9.59 14.83
CA LYS A 69 -20.82 8.58 14.91
C LYS A 69 -21.89 8.72 13.81
N SER A 70 -21.52 9.25 12.65
CA SER A 70 -22.45 9.42 11.54
C SER A 70 -22.48 8.18 10.65
N THR A 71 -23.45 7.30 10.92
CA THR A 71 -23.76 6.11 10.11
C THR A 71 -24.06 6.45 8.66
N SER A 72 -24.64 7.62 8.40
CA SER A 72 -24.92 8.08 7.03
C SER A 72 -23.65 8.36 6.23
N VAL A 73 -22.64 8.99 6.86
CA VAL A 73 -21.35 9.28 6.22
C VAL A 73 -20.60 7.97 5.94
N ILE A 74 -20.57 7.04 6.90
CA ILE A 74 -19.92 5.74 6.73
C ILE A 74 -20.55 4.92 5.60
N ASN A 75 -21.88 4.91 5.51
CA ASN A 75 -22.58 4.18 4.43
C ASN A 75 -22.33 4.81 3.06
N ALA A 76 -22.35 6.15 2.95
CA ALA A 76 -22.00 6.84 1.71
C ALA A 76 -20.56 6.55 1.28
N LEU A 77 -19.62 6.49 2.22
CA LEU A 77 -18.22 6.12 1.97
C LEU A 77 -18.05 4.67 1.50
N LYS A 78 -18.73 3.72 2.16
CA LYS A 78 -18.74 2.31 1.73
C LYS A 78 -19.31 2.15 0.33
N GLN A 79 -20.37 2.90 0.01
CA GLN A 79 -21.04 2.85 -1.30
C GLN A 79 -20.21 3.50 -2.42
N ALA A 80 -19.50 4.59 -2.13
CA ALA A 80 -18.55 5.18 -3.08
C ALA A 80 -17.41 4.21 -3.43
N PHE A 81 -16.98 3.38 -2.48
CA PHE A 81 -15.96 2.36 -2.70
C PHE A 81 -16.46 1.14 -3.47
N SER A 82 -17.68 0.66 -3.21
CA SER A 82 -18.24 -0.45 -3.98
C SER A 82 -18.46 -0.06 -5.45
N GLN A 83 -18.82 1.19 -5.73
CA GLN A 83 -18.95 1.69 -7.10
C GLN A 83 -17.60 1.87 -7.81
N ASN A 84 -16.55 2.31 -7.11
CA ASN A 84 -15.20 2.38 -7.71
C ASN A 84 -14.58 1.00 -8.00
N MET A 85 -14.99 -0.06 -7.29
CA MET A 85 -14.58 -1.44 -7.58
C MET A 85 -15.38 -2.08 -8.74
N SER A 86 -16.58 -1.60 -9.07
CA SER A 86 -17.38 -2.08 -10.21
C SER A 86 -17.05 -1.39 -11.54
N HIS A 87 -16.23 -0.34 -11.50
CA HIS A 87 -15.78 0.44 -12.67
C HIS A 87 -14.31 0.20 -13.04
N LEU A 88 -13.65 -0.77 -12.41
CA LEU A 88 -12.30 -1.26 -12.73
C LEU A 88 -12.38 -2.70 -13.27
#